data_AF-A0A524EXN4-F1
#
_entry.id   AF-A0A524EXN4-F1
#
_cell.length_a   1.000
_cell.length_b   1.000
_cell.length_c   1.000
_cell.angle_alpha   90.00
_cell.angle_beta   90.00
_cell.angle_gamma   90.00
#
_symmetry.space_group_name_H-M   'P 1'
#
loop_
_entity.id
_entity.type
_entity.pdbx_description
1 polymer ?
#
loop_
_entity_poly.entity_id
_entity_poly.type
_entity_poly.pdbx_seq_one_letter_code
_entity_poly.pdbx_strand_id
1 'polypeptide(L)'
;MKVKRGIYRITPKGLMRFNEISVTHRKGKKLNYPPKIITKKRNYEDWILWMVYNNNYCKWSDFLEPPLSINRHSLSKKINQLKEQNYIKHENKEYRITRSGKLQYSKMLEKYDLDRQSILNEESKRIEEITSKTLSFFKKFGIEDEEIQYRFLTNSLKLDYSRVNSMLTDQSDFEKILLYLSINHPDYFPDSMALDEFAKKYDIKETKLSYYIDEIVENQIYPIKFFKLSLPDGSKYYFQEDETIELMLRAITEKFITKFTYLSQLKSQELHLGKIEEKILDEANSKVFHPDLKDLLKKFLPGYIDYLAYKMEAKVELKETYDKLGAIIWQNVMDTIQKRQGEIEFVNFDDSIREIEQSIQSNPDDIELYLSKCAILKYYNKYDDLLELLDEMLQSFPDLDLDLNMKKADVYKLMGNIMAGYDIIEGLNSKYPDQSDLQMYQAYWLMYMDNKDESLKVMKTILDREPKKGVYYDTYGELLMNYEDYESAIAQFEKTIKLSVKEWFIPFTYIKLGICYKELENYDMALEYLMKGKEYMQKSKIDPLLQKRWIIIADLFQTEIKNILD
;
A
#
# COMPACT_ATOMS: atom_id res chain seq x y z
N MET A 1 28.34 -16.51 69.47
CA MET A 1 27.05 -17.13 69.82
C MET A 1 26.88 -18.42 69.04
N LYS A 2 26.81 -19.59 69.73
CA LYS A 2 26.49 -20.89 69.11
C LYS A 2 24.99 -20.92 68.75
N VAL A 3 24.67 -21.10 67.47
CA VAL A 3 23.28 -21.20 66.99
C VAL A 3 22.75 -22.59 67.30
N LYS A 4 21.59 -22.70 67.96
CA LYS A 4 20.90 -23.99 68.24
C LYS A 4 20.57 -24.69 66.92
N ARG A 5 20.89 -25.99 66.82
CA ARG A 5 20.53 -26.84 65.66
C ARG A 5 19.02 -26.73 65.41
N GLY A 6 18.65 -26.37 64.18
CA GLY A 6 17.26 -26.30 63.71
C GLY A 6 16.61 -24.92 63.73
N ILE A 7 17.25 -23.88 64.27
CA ILE A 7 16.71 -22.51 64.25
C ILE A 7 17.73 -21.58 63.59
N TYR A 8 17.49 -21.25 62.33
CA TYR A 8 18.33 -20.35 61.54
C TYR A 8 17.67 -18.98 61.44
N ARG A 9 18.46 -17.92 61.64
CA ARG A 9 18.02 -16.53 61.44
C ARG A 9 18.62 -16.04 60.13
N ILE A 10 17.78 -15.58 59.20
CA ILE A 10 18.25 -15.00 57.94
C ILE A 10 19.15 -13.81 58.25
N THR A 11 20.35 -13.78 57.67
CA THR A 11 21.28 -12.65 57.78
C THR A 11 20.78 -11.48 56.95
N PRO A 12 21.19 -10.22 57.21
CA PRO A 12 20.77 -9.07 56.39
C PRO A 12 21.06 -9.25 54.89
N LYS A 13 22.22 -9.85 54.53
CA LYS A 13 22.54 -10.24 53.15
C LYS A 13 21.65 -11.38 52.63
N GLY A 14 21.29 -12.35 53.48
CA GLY A 14 20.32 -13.37 53.15
C GLY A 14 18.90 -12.83 52.99
N LEU A 15 18.53 -11.77 53.71
CA LEU A 15 17.25 -11.09 53.63
C LEU A 15 17.19 -10.22 52.38
N MET A 16 18.29 -9.56 52.01
CA MET A 16 18.45 -8.88 50.73
C MET A 16 18.38 -9.88 49.57
N ARG A 17 19.09 -11.01 49.63
CA ARG A 17 19.00 -12.05 48.60
C ARG A 17 17.62 -12.72 48.56
N PHE A 18 16.97 -12.94 49.71
CA PHE A 18 15.60 -13.42 49.77
C PHE A 18 14.64 -12.38 49.20
N ASN A 19 14.77 -11.09 49.50
CA ASN A 19 13.97 -10.02 48.92
C ASN A 19 14.26 -9.86 47.42
N GLU A 20 15.49 -9.98 46.95
CA GLU A 20 15.84 -10.04 45.53
C GLU A 20 15.19 -11.26 44.86
N ILE A 21 15.23 -12.43 45.49
CA ILE A 21 14.54 -13.65 45.02
C ILE A 21 13.01 -13.49 45.09
N SER A 22 12.48 -12.77 46.08
CA SER A 22 11.04 -12.55 46.29
C SER A 22 10.47 -11.49 45.34
N VAL A 23 11.27 -10.47 45.02
CA VAL A 23 10.97 -9.41 44.04
C VAL A 23 11.12 -9.98 42.62
N THR A 24 12.07 -10.89 42.38
CA THR A 24 12.15 -11.64 41.11
C THR A 24 11.07 -12.72 40.97
N HIS A 25 10.65 -13.38 42.05
CA HIS A 25 9.52 -14.34 42.04
C HIS A 25 8.13 -13.69 42.10
N ARG A 26 8.04 -12.36 42.20
CA ARG A 26 6.78 -11.60 42.09
C ARG A 26 6.75 -10.60 40.93
N LYS A 27 7.59 -10.83 39.92
CA LYS A 27 7.26 -10.48 38.53
C LYS A 27 7.26 -11.77 37.70
N GLY A 28 6.38 -12.71 38.08
CA GLY A 28 6.05 -13.81 37.20
C GLY A 28 5.53 -13.23 35.89
N LYS A 29 6.17 -13.56 34.78
CA LYS A 29 5.63 -13.32 33.43
C LYS A 29 4.16 -13.76 33.48
N LYS A 30 3.22 -12.82 33.27
CA LYS A 30 1.79 -13.14 33.28
C LYS A 30 1.52 -13.95 32.02
N LEU A 31 1.53 -15.27 32.16
CA LEU A 31 1.36 -16.17 31.03
C LEU A 31 -0.06 -16.09 30.50
N ASN A 32 -0.19 -15.97 29.18
CA ASN A 32 -1.45 -16.04 28.46
C ASN A 32 -1.83 -17.52 28.30
N TYR A 33 -2.74 -17.98 29.16
CA TYR A 33 -3.20 -19.36 29.16
C TYR A 33 -4.34 -19.58 28.14
N PRO A 34 -4.46 -20.80 27.58
CA PRO A 34 -5.51 -21.12 26.63
C PRO A 34 -6.91 -20.90 27.22
N PRO A 35 -7.86 -20.32 26.47
CA PRO A 35 -9.22 -20.09 26.91
C PRO A 35 -9.97 -21.40 27.20
N LYS A 36 -11.07 -21.30 27.96
CA LYS A 36 -11.90 -22.46 28.35
C LYS A 36 -12.37 -23.31 27.18
N ILE A 37 -12.58 -22.71 26.00
CA ILE A 37 -13.01 -23.44 24.79
C ILE A 37 -11.94 -24.44 24.31
N ILE A 38 -10.65 -24.09 24.45
CA ILE A 38 -9.51 -24.96 24.12
C ILE A 38 -9.24 -25.96 25.26
N THR A 39 -9.38 -25.55 26.52
CA THR A 39 -9.14 -26.44 27.68
C THR A 39 -10.30 -27.38 28.02
N LYS A 40 -11.48 -27.22 27.38
CA LYS A 40 -12.67 -28.07 27.58
C LYS A 40 -12.41 -29.55 27.25
N LYS A 41 -11.57 -29.82 26.25
CA LYS A 41 -11.10 -31.17 25.92
C LYS A 41 -9.61 -31.27 26.20
N ARG A 42 -9.18 -32.40 26.75
CA ARG A 42 -7.77 -32.64 27.10
C ARG A 42 -6.94 -32.91 25.85
N ASN A 43 -6.56 -31.84 25.15
CA ASN A 43 -5.62 -31.87 24.04
C ASN A 43 -4.36 -31.06 24.38
N TYR A 44 -3.34 -31.75 24.89
CA TYR A 44 -2.09 -31.12 25.31
C TYR A 44 -1.31 -30.49 24.17
N GLU A 45 -1.50 -30.93 22.94
CA GLU A 45 -0.84 -30.36 21.77
C GLU A 45 -1.30 -28.92 21.54
N ASP A 46 -2.61 -28.73 21.46
CA ASP A 46 -3.26 -27.42 21.29
C ASP A 46 -2.94 -26.49 22.47
N TRP A 47 -2.86 -27.04 23.69
CA TRP A 47 -2.51 -26.25 24.88
C TRP A 47 -1.06 -25.78 24.84
N ILE A 48 -0.13 -26.66 24.43
CA ILE A 48 1.29 -26.33 24.33
C ILE A 48 1.51 -25.32 23.20
N LEU A 49 0.88 -25.52 22.03
CA LEU A 49 0.97 -24.60 20.89
C LEU A 49 0.44 -23.20 21.24
N TRP A 50 -0.72 -23.11 21.89
CA TRP A 50 -1.24 -21.82 22.38
C TRP A 50 -0.26 -21.13 23.32
N MET A 51 0.27 -21.87 24.30
CA MET A 51 1.19 -21.33 25.28
C MET A 51 2.46 -20.79 24.62
N VAL A 52 3.10 -21.55 23.75
CA VAL A 52 4.36 -21.09 23.11
C VAL A 52 4.14 -19.96 22.11
N TYR A 53 2.98 -19.91 21.44
CA TYR A 53 2.63 -18.81 20.52
C TYR A 53 2.38 -17.51 21.29
N ASN A 54 1.46 -17.53 22.27
CA ASN A 54 0.93 -16.32 22.91
C ASN A 54 1.84 -15.73 24.00
N ASN A 55 2.97 -16.38 24.26
CA ASN A 55 3.91 -15.94 25.29
C ASN A 55 5.32 -15.70 24.72
N ASN A 56 5.52 -15.78 23.41
CA ASN A 56 6.79 -15.72 22.66
C ASN A 56 7.75 -16.88 22.97
N TYR A 57 7.77 -17.36 24.22
CA TYR A 57 8.49 -18.53 24.68
C TYR A 57 7.93 -19.04 26.01
N CYS A 58 8.06 -20.35 26.26
CA CYS A 58 7.71 -20.98 27.54
C CYS A 58 8.86 -21.84 28.07
N LYS A 59 9.01 -21.91 29.39
CA LYS A 59 9.89 -22.86 30.06
C LYS A 59 9.11 -24.13 30.39
N TRP A 60 9.83 -25.23 30.60
CA TRP A 60 9.21 -26.51 30.97
C TRP A 60 8.29 -26.42 32.20
N SER A 61 8.66 -25.60 33.19
CA SER A 61 7.87 -25.36 34.40
C SER A 61 6.49 -24.76 34.14
N ASP A 62 6.35 -23.99 33.06
CA ASP A 62 5.17 -23.16 32.77
C ASP A 62 3.93 -24.00 32.42
N PHE A 63 4.11 -25.29 32.15
CA PHE A 63 3.06 -26.24 31.80
C PHE A 63 2.62 -27.13 32.96
N LEU A 64 3.40 -27.20 34.04
CA LEU A 64 3.22 -28.18 35.12
C LEU A 64 2.29 -27.67 36.23
N GLU A 65 2.14 -26.35 36.35
CA GLU A 65 1.34 -25.70 37.37
C GLU A 65 -0.07 -25.35 36.86
N PRO A 66 -1.04 -25.08 37.76
CA PRO A 66 -2.35 -24.57 37.37
C PRO A 66 -2.23 -23.26 36.55
N PRO A 67 -3.08 -23.05 35.53
CA PRO A 67 -4.32 -23.79 35.24
C PRO A 67 -4.18 -25.01 34.31
N LEU A 68 -3.00 -25.31 33.77
CA LEU A 68 -2.83 -26.39 32.78
C LEU A 68 -2.52 -27.75 33.41
N SER A 69 -1.68 -27.78 34.43
CA SER A 69 -1.34 -28.99 35.21
C SER A 69 -1.04 -30.23 34.33
N ILE A 70 -0.24 -30.06 33.28
CA ILE A 70 0.12 -31.15 32.36
C ILE A 70 1.09 -32.10 33.08
N ASN A 71 0.81 -33.41 33.07
CA ASN A 71 1.71 -34.36 33.72
C ASN A 71 3.06 -34.44 32.97
N ARG A 72 4.16 -34.69 33.69
CA ARG A 72 5.53 -34.66 33.15
C ARG A 72 5.76 -35.62 31.98
N HIS A 73 5.17 -36.82 32.03
CA HIS A 73 5.33 -37.84 31.00
C HIS A 73 4.61 -37.45 29.69
N SER A 74 3.37 -36.97 29.79
CA SER A 74 2.57 -36.49 28.66
C SER A 74 3.15 -35.21 28.07
N LEU A 75 3.65 -34.29 28.91
CA LEU A 75 4.32 -33.08 28.46
C LEU A 75 5.57 -33.43 27.63
N SER A 76 6.42 -34.34 28.11
CA SER A 76 7.61 -34.78 27.39
C SER A 76 7.30 -35.44 26.06
N LYS A 77 6.34 -36.37 26.07
CA LYS A 77 5.90 -37.04 24.84
C LYS A 77 5.39 -36.03 23.80
N LYS A 78 4.55 -35.08 24.22
CA LYS A 78 3.95 -34.10 23.31
C LYS A 78 4.91 -33.02 22.84
N ILE A 79 5.80 -32.55 23.71
CA ILE A 79 6.86 -31.62 23.29
C ILE A 79 7.81 -32.28 22.28
N ASN A 80 8.23 -33.54 22.51
CA ASN A 80 9.09 -34.22 21.56
C ASN A 80 8.38 -34.45 20.22
N GLN A 81 7.11 -34.84 20.23
CA GLN A 81 6.30 -34.97 19.02
C GLN A 81 6.18 -33.63 18.26
N LEU A 82 5.88 -32.54 18.97
CA LEU A 82 5.80 -31.20 18.37
C LEU A 82 7.15 -30.72 17.83
N LYS A 83 8.27 -31.14 18.43
CA LYS A 83 9.61 -30.86 17.90
C LYS A 83 9.94 -31.69 16.66
N GLU A 84 9.58 -32.97 16.65
CA GLU A 84 9.76 -33.86 15.48
C GLU A 84 8.97 -33.38 14.26
N GLN A 85 7.75 -32.87 14.50
CA GLN A 85 6.92 -32.20 13.49
C GLN A 85 7.41 -30.79 13.13
N ASN A 86 8.51 -30.35 13.74
CA ASN A 86 9.10 -29.03 13.62
C ASN A 86 8.14 -27.90 14.00
N TYR A 87 7.09 -28.11 14.81
CA TYR A 87 6.15 -27.06 15.23
C TYR A 87 6.66 -26.21 16.40
N ILE A 88 7.53 -26.78 17.23
CA ILE A 88 8.22 -26.03 18.28
C ILE A 88 9.71 -26.35 18.25
N LYS A 89 10.53 -25.39 18.64
CA LYS A 89 11.97 -25.56 18.82
C LYS A 89 12.35 -25.29 20.27
N HIS A 90 13.50 -25.83 20.69
CA HIS A 90 14.00 -25.69 22.05
C HIS A 90 15.42 -25.13 22.03
N GLU A 91 15.56 -23.89 22.48
CA GLU A 91 16.81 -23.13 22.51
C GLU A 91 16.95 -22.48 23.88
N ASN A 92 18.15 -22.49 24.49
CA ASN A 92 18.41 -21.82 25.77
C ASN A 92 17.45 -22.15 26.94
N LYS A 93 16.95 -23.40 27.02
CA LYS A 93 15.94 -23.87 28.02
C LYS A 93 14.54 -23.27 27.82
N GLU A 94 14.27 -22.74 26.63
CA GLU A 94 13.00 -22.12 26.25
C GLU A 94 12.42 -22.84 25.03
N TYR A 95 11.12 -23.10 25.08
CA TYR A 95 10.34 -23.62 23.97
C TYR A 95 9.73 -22.46 23.21
N ARG A 96 9.96 -22.41 21.90
CA ARG A 96 9.49 -21.36 21.00
C ARG A 96 8.75 -22.00 19.84
N ILE A 97 7.75 -21.31 19.32
CA ILE A 97 7.04 -21.78 18.14
C ILE A 97 7.87 -21.53 16.87
N THR A 98 7.78 -22.42 15.89
CA THR A 98 8.42 -22.28 14.58
C THR A 98 7.42 -21.78 13.53
N ARG A 99 7.85 -21.51 12.29
CA ARG A 99 6.95 -21.12 11.20
C ARG A 99 5.85 -22.17 10.93
N SER A 100 6.21 -23.44 10.83
CA SER A 100 5.23 -24.52 10.66
C SER A 100 4.34 -24.67 11.89
N GLY A 101 4.85 -24.39 13.09
CA GLY A 101 4.06 -24.31 14.31
C GLY A 101 3.04 -23.16 14.29
N LYS A 102 3.41 -21.98 13.78
CA LYS A 102 2.49 -20.84 13.59
C LYS A 102 1.35 -21.22 12.64
N LEU A 103 1.67 -21.90 11.52
CA LEU A 103 0.65 -22.39 10.58
C LEU A 103 -0.30 -23.42 11.22
N GLN A 104 0.22 -24.33 12.04
CA GLN A 104 -0.62 -25.29 12.78
C GLN A 104 -1.40 -24.65 13.91
N TYR A 105 -0.85 -23.61 14.52
CA TYR A 105 -1.57 -22.80 15.48
C TYR A 105 -2.75 -22.08 14.80
N SER A 106 -2.58 -21.52 13.61
CA SER A 106 -3.69 -20.95 12.82
C SER A 106 -4.76 -21.99 12.47
N LYS A 107 -4.36 -23.18 11.99
CA LYS A 107 -5.30 -24.30 11.76
C LYS A 107 -6.02 -24.76 13.03
N MET A 108 -5.32 -24.73 14.16
CA MET A 108 -5.90 -24.99 15.46
C MET A 108 -6.91 -23.89 15.84
N LEU A 109 -6.61 -22.61 15.59
CA LEU A 109 -7.56 -21.51 15.82
C LEU A 109 -8.82 -21.63 14.96
N GLU A 110 -8.69 -22.01 13.69
CA GLU A 110 -9.83 -22.30 12.80
C GLU A 110 -10.71 -23.43 13.35
N LYS A 111 -10.09 -24.50 13.86
CA LYS A 111 -10.79 -25.63 14.51
C LYS A 111 -11.60 -25.18 15.75
N TYR A 112 -11.22 -24.08 16.39
CA TYR A 112 -11.90 -23.53 17.58
C TYR A 112 -12.67 -22.21 17.30
N ASP A 113 -12.65 -21.70 16.07
CA ASP A 113 -13.28 -20.44 15.63
C ASP A 113 -12.76 -19.17 16.35
N LEU A 114 -11.43 -19.03 16.52
CA LEU A 114 -10.82 -18.03 17.42
C LEU A 114 -9.99 -16.87 16.78
N ASP A 115 -9.65 -16.91 15.49
CA ASP A 115 -8.73 -15.95 14.85
C ASP A 115 -9.23 -14.48 14.88
N ARG A 116 -10.53 -14.29 14.69
CA ARG A 116 -11.20 -12.98 14.74
C ARG A 116 -11.10 -12.29 16.11
N GLN A 117 -11.15 -13.04 17.21
CA GLN A 117 -11.32 -12.45 18.55
C GLN A 117 -10.04 -11.79 19.07
N SER A 118 -8.86 -12.29 18.71
CA SER A 118 -7.58 -11.73 19.15
C SER A 118 -7.29 -10.39 18.48
N ILE A 119 -7.54 -10.31 17.16
CA ILE A 119 -7.46 -9.05 16.38
C ILE A 119 -8.45 -8.03 16.94
N LEU A 120 -9.70 -8.44 17.19
CA LEU A 120 -10.71 -7.58 17.80
C LEU A 120 -10.30 -7.09 19.20
N ASN A 121 -9.61 -7.90 20.00
CA ASN A 121 -9.18 -7.50 21.35
C ASN A 121 -8.02 -6.50 21.33
N GLU A 122 -7.11 -6.57 20.36
CA GLU A 122 -6.02 -5.61 20.18
C GLU A 122 -6.55 -4.27 19.68
N GLU A 123 -7.41 -4.29 18.64
CA GLU A 123 -8.10 -3.09 18.16
C GLU A 123 -9.00 -2.47 19.24
N SER A 124 -9.67 -3.28 20.06
CA SER A 124 -10.46 -2.76 21.20
C SER A 124 -9.60 -1.98 22.19
N LYS A 125 -8.40 -2.45 22.52
CA LYS A 125 -7.47 -1.72 23.41
C LYS A 125 -6.99 -0.42 22.79
N ARG A 126 -6.65 -0.44 21.49
CA ARG A 126 -6.27 0.75 20.75
C ARG A 126 -7.39 1.80 20.75
N ILE A 127 -8.64 1.37 20.53
CA ILE A 127 -9.83 2.23 20.60
C ILE A 127 -9.99 2.81 22.00
N GLU A 128 -9.84 2.02 23.07
CA GLU A 128 -9.92 2.50 24.46
C GLU A 128 -8.86 3.57 24.78
N GLU A 129 -7.61 3.36 24.32
CA GLU A 129 -6.52 4.33 24.50
C GLU A 129 -6.76 5.63 23.75
N ILE A 130 -7.17 5.57 22.48
CA ILE A 130 -7.49 6.75 21.67
C ILE A 130 -8.69 7.50 22.25
N THR A 131 -9.72 6.78 22.68
CA THR A 131 -10.92 7.37 23.30
C THR A 131 -10.56 8.13 24.58
N SER A 132 -9.69 7.55 25.42
CA SER A 132 -9.26 8.19 26.67
C SER A 132 -8.50 9.50 26.42
N LYS A 133 -7.59 9.52 25.43
CA LYS A 133 -6.85 10.74 25.03
C LYS A 133 -7.81 11.78 24.45
N THR A 134 -8.70 11.35 23.58
CA THR A 134 -9.68 12.22 22.90
C THR A 134 -10.63 12.91 23.88
N LEU A 135 -11.14 12.19 24.89
CA LEU A 135 -11.97 12.78 25.94
C LEU A 135 -11.26 13.89 26.72
N SER A 136 -9.95 13.77 26.92
CA SER A 136 -9.17 14.83 27.56
C SER A 136 -9.03 16.06 26.65
N PHE A 137 -8.89 15.86 25.34
CA PHE A 137 -8.84 16.91 24.34
C PHE A 137 -10.18 17.66 24.21
N PHE A 138 -11.31 16.95 24.11
CA PHE A 138 -12.64 17.56 24.04
C PHE A 138 -12.96 18.42 25.26
N LYS A 139 -12.62 17.95 26.46
CA LYS A 139 -12.78 18.75 27.69
C LYS A 139 -11.92 20.00 27.69
N LYS A 140 -10.68 19.91 27.18
CA LYS A 140 -9.76 21.04 27.10
C LYS A 140 -10.28 22.15 26.17
N PHE A 141 -10.90 21.76 25.06
CA PHE A 141 -11.33 22.69 24.00
C PHE A 141 -12.85 22.94 23.94
N GLY A 142 -13.62 22.40 24.89
CA GLY A 142 -15.07 22.61 24.98
C GLY A 142 -15.85 22.04 23.80
N ILE A 143 -15.43 20.88 23.29
CA ILE A 143 -16.10 20.22 22.15
C ILE A 143 -17.22 19.34 22.71
N GLU A 144 -18.46 19.82 22.68
CA GLU A 144 -19.64 19.13 23.23
C GLU A 144 -20.51 18.46 22.17
N ASP A 145 -20.35 18.87 20.91
CA ASP A 145 -21.14 18.39 19.80
C ASP A 145 -20.86 16.92 19.46
N GLU A 146 -21.85 16.06 19.62
CA GLU A 146 -21.71 14.60 19.49
C GLU A 146 -21.27 14.18 18.08
N GLU A 147 -21.68 14.90 17.04
CA GLU A 147 -21.36 14.54 15.66
C GLU A 147 -19.92 14.94 15.31
N ILE A 148 -19.48 16.12 15.75
CA ILE A 148 -18.06 16.53 15.66
C ILE A 148 -17.17 15.55 16.43
N GLN A 149 -17.60 15.13 17.63
CA GLN A 149 -16.88 14.14 18.43
C GLN A 149 -16.77 12.79 17.71
N TYR A 150 -17.87 12.30 17.13
CA TYR A 150 -17.91 11.05 16.36
C TYR A 150 -16.96 11.09 15.14
N ARG A 151 -17.03 12.17 14.35
CA ARG A 151 -16.13 12.36 13.20
C ARG A 151 -14.67 12.44 13.62
N PHE A 152 -14.38 13.19 14.68
CA PHE A 152 -13.03 13.30 15.22
C PHE A 152 -12.48 11.94 15.64
N LEU A 153 -13.26 11.14 16.37
CA LEU A 153 -12.85 9.79 16.79
C LEU A 153 -12.60 8.90 15.57
N THR A 154 -13.49 8.94 14.59
CA THR A 154 -13.34 8.18 13.33
C THR A 154 -12.06 8.58 12.61
N ASN A 155 -11.78 9.88 12.50
CA ASN A 155 -10.57 10.41 11.90
C ASN A 155 -9.32 10.02 12.69
N SER A 156 -9.35 10.07 14.01
CA SER A 156 -8.23 9.67 14.88
C SER A 156 -7.90 8.17 14.78
N LEU A 157 -8.91 7.33 14.54
CA LEU A 157 -8.72 5.89 14.32
C LEU A 157 -8.15 5.59 12.92
N LYS A 158 -8.56 6.35 11.90
CA LYS A 158 -8.14 6.18 10.51
C LYS A 158 -6.78 6.82 10.20
N LEU A 159 -6.48 7.96 10.82
CA LEU A 159 -5.31 8.79 10.54
C LEU A 159 -4.31 8.68 11.71
N ASP A 160 -3.42 7.69 11.66
CA ASP A 160 -2.41 7.48 12.71
C ASP A 160 -1.36 8.60 12.73
N TYR A 161 -1.17 9.20 13.91
CA TYR A 161 -0.13 10.19 14.18
C TYR A 161 1.29 9.69 13.87
N SER A 162 1.54 8.38 13.99
CA SER A 162 2.85 7.77 13.70
C SER A 162 3.38 8.08 12.29
N ARG A 163 2.48 8.30 11.31
CA ARG A 163 2.86 8.63 9.92
C ARG A 163 3.38 10.06 9.75
N VAL A 164 2.97 10.97 10.62
CA VAL A 164 3.31 12.39 10.53
C VAL A 164 4.24 12.85 11.65
N ASN A 165 4.50 12.03 12.67
CA ASN A 165 5.29 12.40 13.85
C ASN A 165 6.74 12.87 13.53
N SER A 166 7.28 12.48 12.38
CA SER A 166 8.61 12.88 11.89
C SER A 166 8.62 14.32 11.39
N MET A 167 7.48 14.83 10.94
CA MET A 167 7.31 16.20 10.42
C MET A 167 6.53 17.09 11.40
N LEU A 168 5.55 16.51 12.09
CA LEU A 168 4.65 17.14 13.05
C LEU A 168 4.99 16.63 14.44
N THR A 169 5.89 17.31 15.14
CA THR A 169 6.40 16.86 16.44
C THR A 169 5.43 17.03 17.60
N ASP A 170 4.40 17.87 17.44
CA ASP A 170 3.39 18.14 18.46
C ASP A 170 2.09 17.40 18.13
N GLN A 171 1.77 16.39 18.94
CA GLN A 171 0.54 15.62 18.84
C GLN A 171 -0.70 16.49 19.06
N SER A 172 -0.61 17.54 19.89
CA SER A 172 -1.74 18.46 20.10
C SER A 172 -2.09 19.23 18.84
N ASP A 173 -1.11 19.52 17.98
CA ASP A 173 -1.38 20.19 16.70
C ASP A 173 -2.00 19.22 15.69
N PHE A 174 -1.62 17.94 15.73
CA PHE A 174 -2.29 16.89 14.95
C PHE A 174 -3.76 16.76 15.33
N GLU A 175 -4.06 16.71 16.63
CA GLU A 175 -5.44 16.68 17.12
C GLU A 175 -6.23 17.93 16.68
N LYS A 176 -5.64 19.12 16.67
CA LYS A 176 -6.29 20.32 16.12
C LYS A 176 -6.57 20.22 14.61
N ILE A 177 -5.66 19.63 13.83
CA ILE A 177 -5.86 19.38 12.39
C ILE A 177 -7.04 18.42 12.17
N LEU A 178 -7.11 17.34 12.96
CA LEU A 178 -8.24 16.41 12.91
C LEU A 178 -9.56 17.09 13.29
N LEU A 179 -9.54 17.96 14.30
CA LEU A 179 -10.71 18.76 14.68
C LEU A 179 -11.15 19.71 13.57
N TYR A 180 -10.22 20.36 12.87
CA TYR A 180 -10.54 21.22 11.73
C TYR A 180 -11.29 20.45 10.64
N LEU A 181 -10.83 19.25 10.28
CA LEU A 181 -11.50 18.38 9.30
C LEU A 181 -12.90 17.94 9.79
N SER A 182 -13.05 17.65 11.09
CA SER A 182 -14.33 17.23 11.67
C SER A 182 -15.38 18.35 11.72
N ILE A 183 -14.97 19.60 11.95
CA ILE A 183 -15.87 20.76 11.94
C ILE A 183 -16.26 21.11 10.50
N ASN A 184 -15.29 21.13 9.61
CA ASN A 184 -15.49 21.51 8.22
C ASN A 184 -15.99 20.33 7.37
N HIS A 185 -17.11 19.73 7.77
CA HIS A 185 -17.77 18.65 7.03
C HIS A 185 -19.09 19.14 6.40
N PRO A 186 -19.50 18.68 5.19
CA PRO A 186 -20.70 19.18 4.52
C PRO A 186 -22.01 19.11 5.34
N ASP A 187 -22.15 18.10 6.20
CA ASP A 187 -23.30 17.99 7.13
C ASP A 187 -23.43 19.16 8.12
N TYR A 188 -22.36 19.92 8.35
CA TYR A 188 -22.35 21.11 9.21
C TYR A 188 -22.64 22.39 8.46
N PHE A 189 -23.00 22.35 7.17
CA PHE A 189 -23.35 23.56 6.45
C PHE A 189 -24.51 24.32 7.13
N PRO A 190 -24.42 25.66 7.29
CA PRO A 190 -23.38 26.58 6.81
C PRO A 190 -22.22 26.84 7.79
N ASP A 191 -22.20 26.17 8.95
CA ASP A 191 -21.30 26.40 10.09
C ASP A 191 -19.87 25.86 9.88
N SER A 192 -19.26 26.20 8.75
CA SER A 192 -17.82 25.98 8.52
C SER A 192 -16.97 26.97 9.33
N MET A 193 -15.68 26.66 9.47
CA MET A 193 -14.72 27.56 10.09
C MET A 193 -13.56 27.80 9.12
N ALA A 194 -13.36 29.07 8.77
CA ALA A 194 -12.23 29.49 7.95
C ALA A 194 -10.89 29.11 8.61
N LEU A 195 -9.86 28.90 7.80
CA LEU A 195 -8.54 28.47 8.28
C LEU A 195 -7.94 29.44 9.31
N ASP A 196 -8.04 30.74 9.05
CA ASP A 196 -7.46 31.78 9.91
C ASP A 196 -8.25 31.93 11.21
N GLU A 197 -9.59 31.82 11.16
CA GLU A 197 -10.47 31.83 12.33
C GLU A 197 -10.19 30.63 13.25
N PHE A 198 -10.08 29.42 12.67
CA PHE A 198 -9.73 28.22 13.41
C PHE A 198 -8.33 28.33 14.02
N ALA A 199 -7.36 28.78 13.24
CA ALA A 199 -5.98 28.97 13.67
C ALA A 199 -5.89 29.88 14.90
N LYS A 200 -6.63 31.00 14.88
CA LYS A 200 -6.75 31.94 16.02
C LYS A 200 -7.45 31.30 17.22
N LYS A 201 -8.57 30.60 17.01
CA LYS A 201 -9.38 30.01 18.08
C LYS A 201 -8.65 28.90 18.84
N TYR A 202 -7.89 28.05 18.14
CA TYR A 202 -7.24 26.87 18.72
C TYR A 202 -5.73 27.01 18.89
N ASP A 203 -5.19 28.21 18.71
CA ASP A 203 -3.77 28.54 18.86
C ASP A 203 -2.87 27.56 18.08
N ILE A 204 -3.04 27.56 16.75
CA ILE A 204 -2.20 26.84 15.80
C ILE A 204 -1.80 27.79 14.67
N LYS A 205 -0.55 27.72 14.21
CA LYS A 205 -0.12 28.55 13.08
C LYS A 205 -0.92 28.21 11.82
N GLU A 206 -1.53 29.21 11.20
CA GLU A 206 -2.33 29.03 9.98
C GLU A 206 -1.54 28.33 8.86
N THR A 207 -0.28 28.72 8.64
CA THR A 207 0.59 28.08 7.64
C THR A 207 0.85 26.60 7.95
N LYS A 208 0.90 26.24 9.23
CA LYS A 208 1.07 24.85 9.68
C LYS A 208 -0.21 24.06 9.46
N LEU A 209 -1.35 24.65 9.85
CA LEU A 209 -2.68 24.05 9.64
C LEU A 209 -2.93 23.80 8.14
N SER A 210 -2.72 24.82 7.29
CA SER A 210 -2.88 24.70 5.83
C SER A 210 -2.00 23.60 5.26
N TYR A 211 -0.70 23.59 5.59
CA TYR A 211 0.24 22.59 5.09
C TYR A 211 -0.23 21.16 5.40
N TYR A 212 -0.59 20.87 6.65
CA TYR A 212 -0.98 19.51 7.02
C TYR A 212 -2.37 19.11 6.51
N ILE A 213 -3.29 20.07 6.32
CA ILE A 213 -4.55 19.80 5.63
C ILE A 213 -4.28 19.40 4.18
N ASP A 214 -3.42 20.14 3.47
CA ASP A 214 -3.06 19.81 2.09
C ASP A 214 -2.33 18.45 2.01
N GLU A 215 -1.46 18.15 2.98
CA GLU A 215 -0.78 16.84 3.05
C GLU A 215 -1.76 15.67 3.27
N ILE A 216 -2.78 15.85 4.10
CA ILE A 216 -3.79 14.82 4.38
C ILE A 216 -4.76 14.67 3.21
N VAL A 217 -5.24 15.79 2.67
CA VAL A 217 -6.37 15.83 1.71
C VAL A 217 -5.89 15.69 0.26
N GLU A 218 -4.83 16.41 -0.13
CA GLU A 218 -4.35 16.46 -1.51
C GLU A 218 -3.23 15.46 -1.76
N ASN A 219 -2.19 15.48 -0.91
CA ASN A 219 -0.99 14.65 -1.09
C ASN A 219 -1.14 13.22 -0.54
N GLN A 220 -2.27 12.92 0.11
CA GLN A 220 -2.68 11.58 0.54
C GLN A 220 -1.58 10.82 1.30
N ILE A 221 -1.00 11.44 2.35
CA ILE A 221 -0.10 10.74 3.28
C ILE A 221 -0.74 9.46 3.85
N TYR A 222 -2.07 9.46 3.93
CA TYR A 222 -2.89 8.33 4.33
C TYR A 222 -3.54 7.67 3.10
N PRO A 223 -3.74 6.35 3.09
CA PRO A 223 -4.36 5.61 1.98
C PRO A 223 -5.89 5.80 1.98
N ILE A 224 -6.35 7.05 2.11
CA ILE A 224 -7.76 7.43 2.20
C ILE A 224 -7.94 8.66 1.33
N LYS A 225 -8.83 8.57 0.33
CA LYS A 225 -9.16 9.71 -0.52
C LYS A 225 -10.07 10.69 0.24
N PHE A 226 -9.71 11.97 0.20
CA PHE A 226 -10.58 13.06 0.61
C PHE A 226 -11.15 13.79 -0.61
N PHE A 227 -12.35 14.32 -0.43
CA PHE A 227 -13.05 15.22 -1.34
C PHE A 227 -13.20 16.57 -0.68
N LYS A 228 -13.20 17.63 -1.49
CA LYS A 228 -13.25 19.02 -1.03
C LYS A 228 -14.32 19.82 -1.77
N LEU A 229 -15.07 20.64 -1.03
CA LEU A 229 -15.99 21.65 -1.57
C LEU A 229 -15.49 23.02 -1.11
N SER A 230 -15.13 23.91 -2.04
CA SER A 230 -14.56 25.24 -1.70
C SER A 230 -15.59 26.35 -1.90
N LEU A 231 -16.00 27.00 -0.80
CA LEU A 231 -16.91 28.13 -0.81
C LEU A 231 -16.23 29.39 -1.41
N PRO A 232 -17.01 30.33 -1.98
CA PRO A 232 -16.48 31.59 -2.53
C PRO A 232 -15.76 32.48 -1.51
N ASP A 233 -16.07 32.34 -0.22
CA ASP A 233 -15.47 33.10 0.89
C ASP A 233 -14.12 32.52 1.35
N GLY A 234 -13.67 31.40 0.74
CA GLY A 234 -12.42 30.72 1.07
C GLY A 234 -12.57 29.58 2.09
N SER A 235 -13.74 29.41 2.69
CA SER A 235 -14.04 28.26 3.55
C SER A 235 -14.14 26.98 2.72
N LYS A 236 -13.80 25.85 3.33
CA LYS A 236 -13.75 24.55 2.63
C LYS A 236 -14.43 23.49 3.47
N TYR A 237 -15.20 22.62 2.84
CA TYR A 237 -15.71 21.39 3.45
C TYR A 237 -14.95 20.18 2.93
N TYR A 238 -14.73 19.19 3.80
CA TYR A 238 -13.99 17.98 3.52
C TYR A 238 -14.79 16.76 3.95
N PHE A 239 -14.69 15.71 3.15
CA PHE A 239 -15.46 14.49 3.34
C PHE A 239 -14.66 13.34 2.69
N GLN A 240 -14.62 12.17 3.32
CA GLN A 240 -13.80 11.01 2.94
C GLN A 240 -14.52 10.01 2.04
N GLU A 241 -13.72 9.29 1.27
CA GLU A 241 -14.13 8.04 0.66
C GLU A 241 -14.63 7.02 1.69
N ASP A 242 -15.71 6.31 1.31
CA ASP A 242 -16.35 5.25 2.09
C ASP A 242 -17.00 5.73 3.40
N GLU A 243 -17.21 7.03 3.56
CA GLU A 243 -18.08 7.57 4.61
C GLU A 243 -19.53 7.71 4.13
N THR A 244 -20.47 7.93 5.05
CA THR A 244 -21.91 7.93 4.75
C THR A 244 -22.29 8.89 3.60
N ILE A 245 -21.81 10.13 3.61
CA ILE A 245 -22.18 11.13 2.60
C ILE A 245 -21.65 10.77 1.20
N GLU A 246 -20.40 10.27 1.12
CA GLU A 246 -19.80 9.80 -0.12
C GLU A 246 -20.47 8.51 -0.61
N LEU A 247 -20.77 7.56 0.26
CA LEU A 247 -21.48 6.33 -0.10
C LEU A 247 -22.87 6.62 -0.66
N MET A 248 -23.59 7.59 -0.09
CA MET A 248 -24.88 8.03 -0.61
C MET A 248 -24.72 8.71 -1.98
N LEU A 249 -23.74 9.59 -2.14
CA LEU A 249 -23.43 10.23 -3.42
C LEU A 249 -23.02 9.21 -4.49
N ARG A 250 -22.18 8.22 -4.12
CA ARG A 250 -21.75 7.10 -4.96
C ARG A 250 -22.94 6.29 -5.43
N ALA A 251 -23.82 5.89 -4.51
CA ALA A 251 -25.01 5.10 -4.83
C ALA A 251 -25.96 5.85 -5.78
N ILE A 252 -26.18 7.15 -5.56
CA ILE A 252 -26.97 8.00 -6.47
C ILE A 252 -26.30 8.08 -7.85
N THR A 253 -24.99 8.30 -7.88
CA THR A 253 -24.19 8.41 -9.11
C THR A 253 -24.24 7.12 -9.91
N GLU A 254 -23.90 5.99 -9.30
CA GLU A 254 -23.95 4.65 -9.92
C GLU A 254 -25.34 4.32 -10.45
N LYS A 255 -26.40 4.62 -9.68
CA LYS A 255 -27.80 4.41 -10.09
C LYS A 255 -28.12 5.14 -11.38
N PHE A 256 -27.76 6.42 -11.48
CA PHE A 256 -28.06 7.21 -12.68
C PHE A 256 -27.17 6.85 -13.86
N ILE A 257 -25.87 6.70 -13.63
CA ILE A 257 -24.93 6.24 -14.65
C ILE A 257 -25.41 4.93 -15.27
N THR A 258 -25.67 3.92 -14.44
CA THR A 258 -26.19 2.61 -14.87
C THR A 258 -27.49 2.75 -15.66
N LYS A 259 -28.46 3.49 -15.11
CA LYS A 259 -29.77 3.69 -15.75
C LYS A 259 -29.63 4.31 -17.13
N PHE A 260 -28.84 5.38 -17.26
CA PHE A 260 -28.72 6.11 -18.51
C PHE A 260 -27.85 5.37 -19.52
N THR A 261 -26.82 4.64 -19.09
CA THR A 261 -26.06 3.75 -19.97
C THR A 261 -26.97 2.68 -20.57
N TYR A 262 -27.81 2.01 -19.78
CA TYR A 262 -28.77 1.03 -20.34
C TYR A 262 -29.78 1.66 -21.29
N LEU A 263 -30.35 2.82 -20.93
CA LEU A 263 -31.32 3.49 -21.78
C LEU A 263 -30.69 3.98 -23.10
N SER A 264 -29.42 4.40 -23.07
CA SER A 264 -28.67 4.81 -24.26
C SER A 264 -28.45 3.63 -25.21
N GLN A 265 -28.05 2.47 -24.68
CA GLN A 265 -27.91 1.22 -25.45
C GLN A 265 -29.25 0.76 -26.03
N LEU A 266 -30.30 0.71 -25.20
CA LEU A 266 -31.64 0.29 -25.63
C LEU A 266 -32.21 1.17 -26.75
N LYS A 267 -31.91 2.47 -26.73
CA LYS A 267 -32.43 3.45 -27.69
C LYS A 267 -31.46 3.76 -28.83
N SER A 268 -30.25 3.17 -28.82
CA SER A 268 -29.17 3.50 -29.76
C SER A 268 -28.87 5.01 -29.80
N GLN A 269 -28.82 5.65 -28.63
CA GLN A 269 -28.58 7.08 -28.46
C GLN A 269 -27.26 7.32 -27.74
N GLU A 270 -26.65 8.48 -28.00
CA GLU A 270 -25.44 8.89 -27.31
C GLU A 270 -25.69 9.20 -25.82
N LEU A 271 -24.71 8.87 -24.98
CA LEU A 271 -24.77 9.15 -23.55
C LEU A 271 -24.44 10.62 -23.28
N HIS A 272 -25.44 11.41 -22.86
CA HIS A 272 -25.22 12.82 -22.55
C HIS A 272 -24.89 13.02 -21.06
N LEU A 273 -23.60 13.01 -20.70
CA LEU A 273 -23.11 13.19 -19.32
C LEU A 273 -23.73 14.40 -18.61
N GLY A 274 -23.83 15.56 -19.26
CA GLY A 274 -24.41 16.77 -18.64
C GLY A 274 -25.86 16.58 -18.14
N LYS A 275 -26.69 15.81 -18.86
CA LYS A 275 -28.06 15.50 -18.40
C LYS A 275 -28.07 14.53 -17.22
N ILE A 276 -27.09 13.62 -17.17
CA ILE A 276 -26.93 12.66 -16.08
C ILE A 276 -26.45 13.40 -14.83
N GLU A 277 -25.48 14.29 -14.98
CA GLU A 277 -24.97 15.17 -13.93
C GLU A 277 -26.08 16.01 -13.31
N GLU A 278 -26.95 16.63 -14.12
CA GLU A 278 -28.09 17.38 -13.59
C GLU A 278 -29.03 16.50 -12.75
N LYS A 279 -29.28 15.25 -13.16
CA LYS A 279 -30.13 14.32 -12.41
C LYS A 279 -29.48 13.84 -11.12
N ILE A 280 -28.18 13.56 -11.16
CA ILE A 280 -27.41 13.23 -9.96
C ILE A 280 -27.40 14.42 -9.01
N LEU A 281 -27.12 15.63 -9.51
CA LEU A 281 -27.10 16.86 -8.75
C LEU A 281 -28.44 17.12 -8.05
N ASP A 282 -29.56 16.99 -8.76
CA ASP A 282 -30.89 17.20 -8.18
C ASP A 282 -31.22 16.16 -7.08
N GLU A 283 -30.85 14.88 -7.25
CA GLU A 283 -31.10 13.85 -6.23
C GLU A 283 -30.13 13.97 -5.04
N ALA A 284 -28.85 14.28 -5.29
CA ALA A 284 -27.85 14.49 -4.25
C ALA A 284 -28.16 15.75 -3.41
N ASN A 285 -28.54 16.85 -4.05
CA ASN A 285 -28.88 18.09 -3.35
C ASN A 285 -30.21 18.03 -2.57
N SER A 286 -31.07 17.05 -2.86
CA SER A 286 -32.33 16.86 -2.13
C SER A 286 -32.24 15.85 -0.99
N LYS A 287 -31.22 14.97 -0.99
CA LYS A 287 -31.14 13.83 -0.07
C LYS A 287 -29.83 13.74 0.72
N VAL A 288 -28.75 14.33 0.22
CA VAL A 288 -27.39 14.12 0.73
C VAL A 288 -26.76 15.42 1.20
N PHE A 289 -26.88 16.48 0.40
CA PHE A 289 -26.26 17.77 0.70
C PHE A 289 -27.32 18.84 0.96
N HIS A 290 -26.93 19.88 1.70
CA HIS A 290 -27.77 21.05 1.93
C HIS A 290 -28.09 21.77 0.59
N PRO A 291 -29.33 22.27 0.37
CA PRO A 291 -29.74 22.86 -0.90
C PRO A 291 -28.85 23.99 -1.43
N ASP A 292 -28.25 24.77 -0.54
CA ASP A 292 -27.38 25.90 -0.89
C ASP A 292 -25.98 25.47 -1.36
N LEU A 293 -25.63 24.18 -1.20
CA LEU A 293 -24.39 23.61 -1.76
C LEU A 293 -24.54 23.25 -3.25
N LYS A 294 -25.72 23.44 -3.86
CA LYS A 294 -26.01 23.03 -5.25
C LYS A 294 -24.97 23.49 -6.26
N ASP A 295 -24.58 24.77 -6.22
CA ASP A 295 -23.64 25.32 -7.19
C ASP A 295 -22.22 24.78 -7.00
N LEU A 296 -21.84 24.46 -5.76
CA LEU A 296 -20.56 23.82 -5.44
C LEU A 296 -20.55 22.38 -5.91
N LEU A 297 -21.63 21.65 -5.65
CA LEU A 297 -21.80 20.27 -6.11
C LEU A 297 -21.80 20.19 -7.62
N LYS A 298 -22.41 21.16 -8.30
CA LYS A 298 -22.40 21.24 -9.77
C LYS A 298 -20.96 21.30 -10.33
N LYS A 299 -20.06 22.01 -9.65
CA LYS A 299 -18.64 22.10 -10.03
C LYS A 299 -17.84 20.86 -9.62
N PHE A 300 -18.18 20.27 -8.49
CA PHE A 300 -17.49 19.10 -7.93
C PHE A 300 -17.82 17.80 -8.66
N LEU A 301 -19.09 17.61 -9.03
CA LEU A 301 -19.63 16.35 -9.50
C LEU A 301 -18.92 15.77 -10.74
N PRO A 302 -18.53 16.55 -11.77
CA PRO A 302 -17.80 16.00 -12.92
C PRO A 302 -16.51 15.27 -12.49
N GLY A 303 -15.67 15.93 -11.68
CA GLY A 303 -14.43 15.31 -11.20
C GLY A 303 -14.65 14.11 -10.29
N TYR A 304 -15.78 14.07 -9.58
CA TYR A 304 -16.18 12.89 -8.81
C TYR A 304 -16.63 11.72 -9.69
N ILE A 305 -17.33 11.97 -10.79
CA ILE A 305 -17.69 10.94 -11.77
C ILE A 305 -16.43 10.39 -12.44
N ASP A 306 -15.48 11.26 -12.81
CA ASP A 306 -14.18 10.86 -13.36
C ASP A 306 -13.44 9.96 -12.36
N TYR A 307 -13.38 10.38 -11.10
CA TYR A 307 -12.80 9.58 -10.02
C TYR A 307 -13.40 8.17 -9.94
N LEU A 308 -14.73 8.05 -9.94
CA LEU A 308 -15.40 6.75 -9.89
C LEU A 308 -15.13 5.91 -11.14
N ALA A 309 -15.11 6.53 -12.33
CA ALA A 309 -14.80 5.84 -13.57
C ALA A 309 -13.40 5.20 -13.51
N TYR A 310 -12.38 5.97 -13.14
CA TYR A 310 -11.01 5.45 -12.96
C TYR A 310 -10.94 4.38 -11.87
N LYS A 311 -11.59 4.60 -10.72
CA LYS A 311 -11.58 3.65 -9.59
C LYS A 311 -12.21 2.31 -9.99
N MET A 312 -13.25 2.32 -10.80
CA MET A 312 -13.95 1.10 -11.19
C MET A 312 -13.29 0.36 -12.35
N GLU A 313 -12.64 1.07 -13.26
CA GLU A 313 -11.81 0.46 -14.31
C GLU A 313 -10.56 -0.22 -13.73
N ALA A 314 -9.95 0.37 -12.70
CA ALA A 314 -8.80 -0.20 -12.00
C ALA A 314 -9.12 -1.45 -11.15
N LYS A 315 -10.39 -1.85 -11.00
CA LYS A 315 -10.75 -3.08 -10.28
C LYS A 315 -10.45 -4.31 -11.14
N VAL A 316 -9.45 -5.08 -10.71
CA VAL A 316 -8.94 -6.29 -11.41
C VAL A 316 -9.91 -7.48 -11.34
N GLU A 317 -10.83 -7.51 -10.36
CA GLU A 317 -11.66 -8.70 -10.12
C GLU A 317 -12.98 -8.67 -10.91
N LEU A 318 -12.94 -9.17 -12.15
CA LEU A 318 -14.14 -9.39 -13.00
C LEU A 318 -14.68 -10.82 -12.84
N LYS A 319 -14.93 -11.25 -11.61
CA LYS A 319 -15.29 -12.65 -11.31
C LYS A 319 -16.77 -12.92 -11.58
N GLU A 320 -17.65 -12.07 -11.05
CA GLU A 320 -19.10 -12.25 -11.15
C GLU A 320 -19.71 -11.46 -12.33
N THR A 321 -20.90 -11.87 -12.75
CA THR A 321 -21.65 -11.19 -13.84
C THR A 321 -21.92 -9.72 -13.52
N TYR A 322 -22.13 -9.39 -12.24
CA TYR A 322 -22.34 -8.02 -11.79
C TYR A 322 -21.08 -7.16 -11.92
N ASP A 323 -19.90 -7.73 -11.64
CA ASP A 323 -18.61 -7.02 -11.75
C ASP A 323 -18.29 -6.70 -13.22
N LYS A 324 -18.51 -7.67 -14.11
CA LYS A 324 -18.35 -7.50 -15.57
C LYS A 324 -19.29 -6.44 -16.13
N LEU A 325 -20.53 -6.43 -15.64
CA LEU A 325 -21.56 -5.47 -16.05
C LEU A 325 -21.23 -4.05 -15.58
N GLY A 326 -20.76 -3.90 -14.34
CA GLY A 326 -20.23 -2.65 -13.82
C GLY A 326 -19.06 -2.13 -14.64
N ALA A 327 -18.09 -2.99 -14.96
CA ALA A 327 -16.94 -2.61 -15.79
C ALA A 327 -17.35 -2.09 -17.17
N ILE A 328 -18.28 -2.75 -17.86
CA ILE A 328 -18.81 -2.26 -19.16
C ILE A 328 -19.52 -0.92 -19.02
N ILE A 329 -20.30 -0.72 -17.95
CA ILE A 329 -21.01 0.55 -17.71
C ILE A 329 -20.00 1.68 -17.54
N TRP A 330 -18.97 1.48 -16.74
CA TRP A 330 -17.97 2.49 -16.42
C TRP A 330 -16.96 2.71 -17.54
N GLN A 331 -16.68 1.71 -18.36
CA GLN A 331 -15.94 1.86 -19.61
C GLN A 331 -16.66 2.79 -20.59
N ASN A 332 -17.97 2.60 -20.83
CA ASN A 332 -18.75 3.50 -21.69
C ASN A 332 -18.77 4.95 -21.17
N VAL A 333 -18.76 5.11 -19.84
CA VAL A 333 -18.68 6.42 -19.19
C VAL A 333 -17.31 7.03 -19.40
N MET A 334 -16.22 6.25 -19.25
CA MET A 334 -14.86 6.69 -19.52
C MET A 334 -14.70 7.13 -20.98
N ASP A 335 -15.21 6.37 -21.95
CA ASP A 335 -15.20 6.75 -23.36
C ASP A 335 -15.91 8.09 -23.60
N THR A 336 -17.00 8.34 -22.87
CA THR A 336 -17.77 9.59 -22.95
C THR A 336 -17.05 10.75 -22.23
N ILE A 337 -16.38 10.49 -21.11
CA ILE A 337 -15.54 11.44 -20.39
C ILE A 337 -14.36 11.86 -21.27
N GLN A 338 -13.67 10.90 -21.90
CA GLN A 338 -12.54 11.15 -22.79
C GLN A 338 -12.95 12.01 -24.00
N LYS A 339 -14.16 11.82 -24.52
CA LYS A 339 -14.76 12.67 -25.58
C LYS A 339 -15.09 14.08 -25.08
N ARG A 340 -15.57 14.22 -23.83
CA ARG A 340 -15.90 15.52 -23.21
C ARG A 340 -14.67 16.31 -22.75
N GLN A 341 -13.60 15.63 -22.36
CA GLN A 341 -12.33 16.23 -21.94
C GLN A 341 -11.61 17.01 -23.07
N GLY A 342 -12.14 16.98 -24.30
CA GLY A 342 -11.77 17.93 -25.36
C GLY A 342 -12.48 19.29 -25.29
N GLU A 343 -13.19 19.63 -24.20
CA GLU A 343 -13.96 20.89 -24.15
C GLU A 343 -13.85 21.84 -22.91
N ILE A 344 -13.35 21.54 -21.69
CA ILE A 344 -13.19 22.59 -20.60
C ILE A 344 -12.02 22.36 -19.59
N GLU A 345 -11.30 23.45 -19.30
CA GLU A 345 -10.06 23.73 -18.52
C GLU A 345 -10.01 23.48 -16.98
N PHE A 346 -8.95 22.78 -16.53
CA PHE A 346 -8.05 23.17 -15.40
C PHE A 346 -6.64 22.65 -15.73
N VAL A 347 -5.69 23.56 -16.05
CA VAL A 347 -4.53 23.34 -16.96
C VAL A 347 -4.93 22.35 -18.05
N ASN A 348 -5.72 22.87 -18.98
CA ASN A 348 -6.40 22.05 -19.94
C ASN A 348 -5.39 21.22 -20.71
N PHE A 349 -5.73 19.96 -20.87
CA PHE A 349 -5.17 19.15 -21.94
C PHE A 349 -5.09 19.98 -23.23
N ASP A 350 -6.16 20.70 -23.58
CA ASP A 350 -6.20 21.55 -24.77
C ASP A 350 -5.21 22.71 -24.74
N ASP A 351 -4.92 23.32 -23.58
CA ASP A 351 -3.95 24.42 -23.50
C ASP A 351 -2.52 23.88 -23.59
N SER A 352 -2.23 22.78 -22.88
CA SER A 352 -0.93 22.10 -22.94
C SER A 352 -0.63 21.61 -24.36
N ILE A 353 -1.67 21.05 -25.02
CA ILE A 353 -1.60 20.61 -26.42
C ILE A 353 -1.48 21.81 -27.35
N ARG A 354 -2.25 22.90 -27.15
CA ARG A 354 -2.18 24.09 -28.00
C ARG A 354 -0.81 24.78 -27.91
N GLU A 355 -0.25 24.93 -26.70
CA GLU A 355 1.07 25.54 -26.49
C GLU A 355 2.18 24.70 -27.13
N ILE A 356 2.15 23.38 -26.96
CA ILE A 356 3.16 22.51 -27.57
C ILE A 356 2.98 22.44 -29.10
N GLU A 357 1.76 22.47 -29.62
CA GLU A 357 1.48 22.51 -31.06
C GLU A 357 1.94 23.81 -31.72
N GLN A 358 1.75 24.96 -31.06
CA GLN A 358 2.30 26.24 -31.54
C GLN A 358 3.84 26.22 -31.55
N SER A 359 4.44 25.57 -30.55
CA SER A 359 5.90 25.40 -30.48
C SER A 359 6.39 24.51 -31.62
N ILE A 360 5.72 23.37 -31.88
CA ILE A 360 6.02 22.46 -32.99
C ILE A 360 5.84 23.18 -34.33
N GLN A 361 4.78 23.96 -34.50
CA GLN A 361 4.56 24.72 -35.74
C GLN A 361 5.69 25.73 -36.01
N SER A 362 6.25 26.31 -34.94
CA SER A 362 7.37 27.24 -35.04
C SER A 362 8.70 26.54 -35.32
N ASN A 363 8.90 25.33 -34.79
CA ASN A 363 10.10 24.51 -34.92
C ASN A 363 9.74 23.04 -35.23
N PRO A 364 9.33 22.71 -36.47
CA PRO A 364 8.78 21.39 -36.79
C PRO A 364 9.82 20.26 -36.80
N ASP A 365 11.11 20.58 -36.87
CA ASP A 365 12.19 19.59 -36.86
C ASP A 365 12.72 19.31 -35.43
N ASP A 366 12.18 19.95 -34.39
CA ASP A 366 12.63 19.78 -33.01
C ASP A 366 11.92 18.60 -32.32
N ILE A 367 12.61 17.46 -32.30
CA ILE A 367 12.13 16.21 -31.70
C ILE A 367 11.74 16.34 -30.22
N GLU A 368 12.37 17.24 -29.45
CA GLU A 368 12.07 17.39 -28.02
C GLU A 368 10.65 17.93 -27.80
N LEU A 369 10.13 18.72 -28.74
CA LEU A 369 8.75 19.21 -28.70
C LEU A 369 7.74 18.08 -28.91
N TYR A 370 8.03 17.16 -29.84
CA TYR A 370 7.21 15.97 -30.06
C TYR A 370 7.29 14.99 -28.88
N LEU A 371 8.46 14.82 -28.26
CA LEU A 371 8.62 14.02 -27.04
C LEU A 371 7.87 14.64 -25.85
N SER A 372 7.83 15.97 -25.78
CA SER A 372 7.03 16.70 -24.78
C SER A 372 5.54 16.50 -25.01
N LYS A 373 5.07 16.58 -26.27
CA LYS A 373 3.68 16.25 -26.64
C LYS A 373 3.35 14.80 -26.30
N CYS A 374 4.26 13.85 -26.56
CA CYS A 374 4.11 12.46 -26.15
C CYS A 374 3.92 12.33 -24.62
N ALA A 375 4.71 13.05 -23.83
CA ALA A 375 4.63 13.03 -22.37
C ALA A 375 3.30 13.60 -21.86
N ILE A 376 2.80 14.67 -22.48
CA ILE A 376 1.48 15.25 -22.20
C ILE A 376 0.39 14.22 -22.49
N LEU A 377 0.35 13.67 -23.71
CA LEU A 377 -0.65 12.67 -24.11
C LEU A 377 -0.64 11.46 -23.17
N LYS A 378 0.56 10.96 -22.81
CA LYS A 378 0.72 9.87 -21.85
C LYS A 378 0.20 10.23 -20.44
N TYR A 379 0.47 11.43 -19.94
CA TYR A 379 0.00 11.88 -18.63
C TYR A 379 -1.53 11.91 -18.55
N TYR A 380 -2.18 12.34 -19.64
CA TYR A 380 -3.65 12.37 -19.76
C TYR A 380 -4.25 11.05 -20.29
N ASN A 381 -3.46 9.97 -20.37
CA ASN A 381 -3.88 8.65 -20.86
C ASN A 381 -4.48 8.64 -22.28
N LYS A 382 -4.11 9.59 -23.13
CA LYS A 382 -4.51 9.69 -24.55
C LYS A 382 -3.64 8.76 -25.40
N TYR A 383 -3.79 7.46 -25.20
CA TYR A 383 -2.90 6.46 -25.78
C TYR A 383 -3.06 6.28 -27.29
N ASP A 384 -4.28 6.40 -27.83
CA ASP A 384 -4.52 6.31 -29.27
C ASP A 384 -3.88 7.51 -30.00
N ASP A 385 -4.15 8.74 -29.53
CA ASP A 385 -3.53 9.97 -30.06
C ASP A 385 -1.98 9.92 -29.94
N LEU A 386 -1.48 9.31 -28.87
CA LEU A 386 -0.05 9.08 -28.68
C LEU A 386 0.53 8.10 -29.70
N LEU A 387 -0.19 7.02 -30.03
CA LEU A 387 0.23 6.07 -31.06
C LEU A 387 0.22 6.73 -32.44
N GLU A 388 -0.80 7.52 -32.75
CA GLU A 388 -0.87 8.31 -34.00
C GLU A 388 0.31 9.29 -34.09
N LEU A 389 0.58 10.04 -33.02
CA LEU A 389 1.74 10.95 -32.97
C LEU A 389 3.06 10.19 -33.16
N LEU A 390 3.23 9.02 -32.55
CA LEU A 390 4.43 8.20 -32.74
C LEU A 390 4.56 7.69 -34.18
N ASP A 391 3.45 7.41 -34.86
CA ASP A 391 3.43 7.05 -36.28
C ASP A 391 3.81 8.24 -37.18
N GLU A 392 3.34 9.45 -36.87
CA GLU A 392 3.78 10.68 -37.55
C GLU A 392 5.27 10.95 -37.33
N MET A 393 5.75 10.74 -36.10
CA MET A 393 7.17 10.87 -35.76
C MET A 393 8.02 9.84 -36.49
N LEU A 394 7.55 8.61 -36.68
CA LEU A 394 8.27 7.59 -37.46
C LEU A 394 8.43 7.98 -38.94
N GLN A 395 7.47 8.71 -39.50
CA GLN A 395 7.56 9.24 -40.87
C GLN A 395 8.52 10.43 -40.96
N SER A 396 8.47 11.33 -39.98
CA SER A 396 9.23 12.59 -39.97
C SER A 396 10.67 12.41 -39.49
N PHE A 397 10.91 11.42 -38.62
CA PHE A 397 12.20 11.11 -38.00
C PHE A 397 12.54 9.61 -38.16
N PRO A 398 12.73 9.14 -39.41
CA PRO A 398 12.91 7.70 -39.69
C PRO A 398 14.16 7.10 -39.05
N ASP A 399 15.17 7.93 -38.76
CA ASP A 399 16.40 7.51 -38.07
C ASP A 399 16.16 7.09 -36.61
N LEU A 400 15.03 7.50 -36.02
CA LEU A 400 14.63 7.15 -34.64
C LEU A 400 13.73 5.91 -34.57
N ASP A 401 13.65 5.13 -35.65
CA ASP A 401 12.80 3.93 -35.77
C ASP A 401 12.87 2.99 -34.55
N LEU A 402 14.07 2.71 -34.04
CA LEU A 402 14.24 1.86 -32.86
C LEU A 402 13.59 2.48 -31.61
N ASP A 403 13.94 3.73 -31.28
CA ASP A 403 13.48 4.41 -30.07
C ASP A 403 11.97 4.67 -30.09
N LEU A 404 11.41 5.06 -31.23
CA LEU A 404 9.98 5.33 -31.38
C LEU A 404 9.15 4.06 -31.32
N ASN A 405 9.58 2.97 -31.96
CA ASN A 405 8.88 1.69 -31.85
C ASN A 405 8.99 1.10 -30.43
N MET A 406 10.12 1.28 -29.72
CA MET A 406 10.21 0.93 -28.30
C MET A 406 9.18 1.70 -27.45
N LYS A 407 8.99 3.01 -27.73
CA LYS A 407 7.94 3.81 -27.08
C LYS A 407 6.53 3.31 -27.44
N LYS A 408 6.26 2.97 -28.70
CA LYS A 408 4.96 2.39 -29.12
C LYS A 408 4.66 1.10 -28.39
N ALA A 409 5.66 0.20 -28.28
CA ALA A 409 5.50 -1.03 -27.50
C ALA A 409 5.14 -0.70 -26.05
N ASP A 410 5.86 0.21 -25.39
CA ASP A 410 5.52 0.65 -24.02
C ASP A 410 4.11 1.25 -23.89
N VAL A 411 3.60 1.95 -24.91
CA VAL A 411 2.22 2.45 -24.92
C VAL A 411 1.22 1.30 -25.00
N TYR A 412 1.43 0.31 -25.87
CA TYR A 412 0.59 -0.90 -25.91
C TYR A 412 0.59 -1.68 -24.58
N LYS A 413 1.72 -1.69 -23.87
CA LYS A 413 1.79 -2.26 -22.51
C LYS A 413 0.86 -1.52 -21.54
N LEU A 414 0.85 -0.19 -21.58
CA LEU A 414 -0.01 0.64 -20.72
C LEU A 414 -1.49 0.46 -21.05
N MET A 415 -1.82 0.21 -22.31
CA MET A 415 -3.17 -0.15 -22.75
C MET A 415 -3.56 -1.60 -22.40
N GLY A 416 -2.66 -2.39 -21.81
CA GLY A 416 -2.87 -3.81 -21.52
C GLY A 416 -2.81 -4.73 -22.75
N ASN A 417 -2.50 -4.20 -23.94
CA ASN A 417 -2.36 -4.98 -25.16
C ASN A 417 -0.93 -5.53 -25.29
N ILE A 418 -0.62 -6.52 -24.45
CA ILE A 418 0.74 -7.08 -24.37
C ILE A 418 1.20 -7.71 -25.69
N MET A 419 0.28 -8.34 -26.44
CA MET A 419 0.60 -8.99 -27.71
C MET A 419 1.05 -7.99 -28.78
N ALA A 420 0.32 -6.88 -28.96
CA ALA A 420 0.70 -5.87 -29.95
C ALA A 420 2.06 -5.23 -29.64
N GLY A 421 2.36 -5.01 -28.36
CA GLY A 421 3.67 -4.55 -27.94
C GLY A 421 4.76 -5.60 -28.21
N TYR A 422 4.49 -6.88 -27.97
CA TYR A 422 5.42 -7.97 -28.28
C TYR A 422 5.70 -8.08 -29.79
N ASP A 423 4.68 -7.96 -30.65
CA ASP A 423 4.85 -8.02 -32.11
C ASP A 423 5.81 -6.93 -32.61
N ILE A 424 5.76 -5.73 -32.02
CA ILE A 424 6.70 -4.64 -32.34
C ILE A 424 8.12 -5.03 -31.94
N ILE A 425 8.30 -5.62 -30.75
CA ILE A 425 9.61 -6.03 -30.24
C ILE A 425 10.19 -7.18 -31.07
N GLU A 426 9.36 -8.11 -31.53
CA GLU A 426 9.77 -9.17 -32.46
C GLU A 426 10.19 -8.60 -33.83
N GLY A 427 9.42 -7.64 -34.35
CA GLY A 427 9.78 -6.91 -35.58
C GLY A 427 11.12 -6.17 -35.46
N LEU A 428 11.33 -5.48 -34.34
CA LEU A 428 12.61 -4.81 -34.05
C LEU A 428 13.76 -5.82 -33.93
N ASN A 429 13.56 -6.94 -33.23
CA ASN A 429 14.59 -7.98 -33.12
C ASN A 429 14.94 -8.60 -34.48
N SER A 430 13.97 -8.72 -35.38
CA SER A 430 14.21 -9.20 -36.74
C SER A 430 15.02 -8.20 -37.57
N LYS A 431 14.80 -6.90 -37.36
CA LYS A 431 15.51 -5.81 -38.04
C LYS A 431 16.91 -5.56 -37.48
N TYR A 432 17.11 -5.76 -36.17
CA TYR A 432 18.36 -5.54 -35.44
C TYR A 432 18.80 -6.81 -34.68
N PRO A 433 19.11 -7.92 -35.38
CA PRO A 433 19.25 -9.26 -34.76
C PRO A 433 20.46 -9.43 -33.82
N ASP A 434 21.47 -8.55 -33.94
CA ASP A 434 22.72 -8.63 -33.17
C ASP A 434 22.72 -7.76 -31.91
N GLN A 435 21.57 -7.21 -31.52
CA GLN A 435 21.44 -6.39 -30.31
C GLN A 435 20.91 -7.20 -29.12
N SER A 436 21.83 -7.67 -28.27
CA SER A 436 21.49 -8.39 -27.03
C SER A 436 20.56 -7.61 -26.09
N ASP A 437 20.65 -6.27 -26.07
CA ASP A 437 19.76 -5.41 -25.27
C ASP A 437 18.30 -5.47 -25.77
N LEU A 438 18.09 -5.60 -27.08
CA LEU A 438 16.75 -5.72 -27.67
C LEU A 438 16.14 -7.10 -27.43
N GLN A 439 16.98 -8.13 -27.42
CA GLN A 439 16.58 -9.49 -27.05
C GLN A 439 16.29 -9.59 -25.54
N MET A 440 16.99 -8.82 -24.71
CA MET A 440 16.68 -8.69 -23.29
C MET A 440 15.27 -8.08 -23.10
N TYR A 441 14.90 -7.06 -23.89
CA TYR A 441 13.51 -6.56 -23.89
C TYR A 441 12.51 -7.65 -24.31
N GLN A 442 12.83 -8.45 -25.34
CA GLN A 442 11.98 -9.59 -25.71
C GLN A 442 11.73 -10.54 -24.53
N ALA A 443 12.75 -10.82 -23.70
CA ALA A 443 12.58 -11.64 -22.51
C ALA A 443 11.62 -11.03 -21.48
N TYR A 444 11.66 -9.71 -21.26
CA TYR A 444 10.68 -9.00 -20.42
C TYR A 444 9.26 -9.05 -21.00
N TRP A 445 9.11 -8.93 -22.31
CA TRP A 445 7.80 -9.03 -22.96
C TRP A 445 7.21 -10.44 -22.90
N LEU A 446 8.04 -11.47 -23.07
CA LEU A 446 7.66 -12.86 -22.82
C LEU A 446 7.24 -13.08 -21.36
N MET A 447 7.87 -12.36 -20.41
CA MET A 447 7.47 -12.39 -19.01
C MET A 447 6.09 -11.76 -18.77
N TYR A 448 5.77 -10.63 -19.40
CA TYR A 448 4.43 -10.05 -19.32
C TYR A 448 3.34 -10.97 -19.90
N MET A 449 3.70 -11.88 -20.81
CA MET A 449 2.81 -12.91 -21.35
C MET A 449 2.83 -14.24 -20.55
N ASP A 450 3.50 -14.27 -19.39
CA ASP A 450 3.71 -15.46 -18.55
C ASP A 450 4.38 -16.65 -19.29
N ASN A 451 5.16 -16.36 -20.34
CA ASN A 451 5.89 -17.38 -21.09
C ASN A 451 7.30 -17.59 -20.51
N LYS A 452 7.34 -18.28 -19.36
CA LYS A 452 8.57 -18.55 -18.60
C LYS A 452 9.66 -19.23 -19.42
N ASP A 453 9.33 -20.31 -20.11
CA ASP A 453 10.34 -21.15 -20.78
C ASP A 453 11.09 -20.40 -21.88
N GLU A 454 10.36 -19.67 -22.73
CA GLU A 454 10.99 -18.91 -23.81
C GLU A 454 11.72 -17.67 -23.28
N SER A 455 11.16 -16.97 -22.28
CA SER A 455 11.83 -15.83 -21.63
C SER A 455 13.21 -16.21 -21.07
N LEU A 456 13.27 -17.31 -20.30
CA LEU A 456 14.53 -17.76 -19.72
C LEU A 456 15.50 -18.35 -20.77
N LYS A 457 14.99 -18.91 -21.87
CA LYS A 457 15.81 -19.40 -22.99
C LYS A 457 16.48 -18.26 -23.75
N VAL A 458 15.77 -17.15 -23.98
CA VAL A 458 16.33 -15.94 -24.57
C VAL A 458 17.48 -15.42 -23.71
N MET A 459 17.29 -15.31 -22.39
CA MET A 459 18.35 -14.87 -21.49
C MET A 459 19.57 -15.79 -21.47
N LYS A 460 19.39 -17.11 -21.48
CA LYS A 460 20.51 -18.06 -21.59
C LYS A 460 21.32 -17.82 -22.86
N THR A 461 20.65 -17.60 -23.99
CA THR A 461 21.30 -17.31 -25.28
C THR A 461 22.09 -16.00 -25.26
N ILE A 462 21.59 -14.98 -24.56
CA ILE A 462 22.32 -13.72 -24.33
C ILE A 462 23.57 -13.97 -23.47
N LEU A 463 23.43 -14.71 -22.38
CA LEU A 463 24.53 -15.00 -21.45
C LEU A 463 25.62 -15.88 -22.05
N ASP A 464 25.28 -16.79 -22.97
CA ASP A 464 26.26 -17.61 -23.70
C ASP A 464 27.13 -16.74 -24.64
N ARG A 465 26.53 -15.72 -25.27
CA ARG A 465 27.25 -14.78 -26.14
C ARG A 465 28.03 -13.74 -25.35
N GLU A 466 27.46 -13.23 -24.26
CA GLU A 466 28.00 -12.09 -23.50
C GLU A 466 28.19 -12.42 -22.01
N PRO A 467 29.01 -13.44 -21.67
CA PRO A 467 29.07 -14.01 -20.32
C PRO A 467 29.67 -13.10 -19.26
N LYS A 468 30.21 -11.93 -19.65
CA LYS A 468 30.90 -10.97 -18.76
C LYS A 468 30.09 -9.70 -18.49
N LYS A 469 28.93 -9.49 -19.13
CA LYS A 469 28.09 -8.31 -18.88
C LYS A 469 27.17 -8.56 -17.68
N GLY A 470 27.44 -7.88 -16.57
CA GLY A 470 26.68 -8.04 -15.32
C GLY A 470 25.19 -7.70 -15.44
N VAL A 471 24.82 -6.75 -16.29
CA VAL A 471 23.41 -6.33 -16.48
C VAL A 471 22.51 -7.48 -16.92
N TYR A 472 22.99 -8.39 -17.76
CA TYR A 472 22.18 -9.53 -18.21
C TYR A 472 21.96 -10.58 -17.11
N TYR A 473 22.90 -10.71 -16.17
CA TYR A 473 22.68 -11.51 -14.98
C TYR A 473 21.68 -10.84 -14.03
N ASP A 474 21.66 -9.51 -13.94
CA ASP A 474 20.65 -8.79 -13.16
C ASP A 474 19.26 -9.04 -13.74
N THR A 475 19.10 -8.84 -15.05
CA THR A 475 17.83 -9.09 -15.73
C THR A 475 17.41 -10.55 -15.61
N TYR A 476 18.33 -11.51 -15.78
CA TYR A 476 17.97 -12.92 -15.62
C TYR A 476 17.52 -13.23 -14.19
N GLY A 477 18.18 -12.65 -13.18
CA GLY A 477 17.75 -12.75 -11.79
C GLY A 477 16.37 -12.14 -11.54
N GLU A 478 16.07 -10.99 -12.14
CA GLU A 478 14.77 -10.33 -12.03
C GLU A 478 13.64 -11.16 -12.63
N LEU A 479 13.86 -11.76 -13.81
CA LEU A 479 12.90 -12.66 -14.43
C LEU A 479 12.66 -13.90 -13.56
N LEU A 480 13.72 -14.52 -13.02
CA LEU A 480 13.61 -15.65 -12.10
C LEU A 480 12.84 -15.28 -10.82
N MET A 481 13.11 -14.09 -10.27
CA MET A 481 12.39 -13.55 -9.12
C MET A 481 10.90 -13.34 -9.43
N ASN A 482 10.54 -12.83 -10.61
CA ASN A 482 9.14 -12.69 -11.04
C ASN A 482 8.43 -14.05 -11.16
N TYR A 483 9.17 -15.10 -11.52
CA TYR A 483 8.66 -16.47 -11.55
C TYR A 483 8.85 -17.24 -10.24
N GLU A 484 9.07 -16.53 -9.13
CA GLU A 484 9.22 -17.03 -7.77
C GLU A 484 10.37 -18.05 -7.56
N ASP A 485 11.35 -18.10 -8.46
CA ASP A 485 12.55 -18.93 -8.34
C ASP A 485 13.66 -18.14 -7.64
N TYR A 486 13.45 -17.88 -6.35
CA TYR A 486 14.27 -16.97 -5.56
C TYR A 486 15.70 -17.48 -5.35
N GLU A 487 15.91 -18.79 -5.17
CA GLU A 487 17.24 -19.37 -5.06
C GLU A 487 18.08 -19.15 -6.32
N SER A 488 17.49 -19.39 -7.49
CA SER A 488 18.19 -19.18 -8.76
C SER A 488 18.39 -17.69 -9.04
N ALA A 489 17.43 -16.84 -8.67
CA ALA A 489 17.54 -15.39 -8.77
C ALA A 489 18.73 -14.86 -7.95
N ILE A 490 18.87 -15.31 -6.69
CA ILE A 490 20.01 -14.95 -5.83
C ILE A 490 21.33 -15.31 -6.49
N ALA A 491 21.45 -16.52 -7.07
CA ALA A 491 22.67 -16.94 -7.74
C ALA A 491 23.05 -16.02 -8.91
N GLN A 492 22.07 -15.52 -9.68
CA GLN A 492 22.32 -14.57 -10.76
C GLN A 492 22.71 -13.19 -10.22
N PHE A 493 21.98 -12.65 -9.23
CA PHE A 493 22.31 -11.35 -8.63
C PHE A 493 23.69 -11.33 -7.94
N GLU A 494 24.08 -12.41 -7.28
CA GLU A 494 25.44 -12.53 -6.73
C GLU A 494 26.50 -12.50 -7.84
N LYS A 495 26.21 -13.10 -8.99
CA LYS A 495 27.09 -13.06 -10.17
C LYS A 495 27.14 -11.66 -10.76
N THR A 496 26.01 -10.94 -10.82
CA THR A 496 25.94 -9.53 -11.18
C THR A 496 26.89 -8.68 -10.35
N ILE A 497 26.82 -8.78 -9.03
CA ILE A 497 27.66 -7.99 -8.11
C ILE A 497 29.14 -8.33 -8.26
N LYS A 498 29.49 -9.59 -8.56
CA LYS A 498 30.88 -9.99 -8.82
C LYS A 498 31.42 -9.41 -10.13
N LEU A 499 30.58 -9.29 -11.16
CA LEU A 499 30.98 -8.79 -12.48
C LEU A 499 30.94 -7.26 -12.60
N SER A 500 30.05 -6.62 -11.84
CA SER A 500 29.74 -5.19 -11.95
C SER A 500 29.73 -4.56 -10.55
N VAL A 501 30.84 -3.95 -10.11
CA VAL A 501 30.98 -3.44 -8.73
C VAL A 501 30.58 -1.95 -8.59
N LYS A 502 30.36 -1.23 -9.70
CA LYS A 502 30.11 0.22 -9.72
C LYS A 502 29.08 0.69 -10.76
N GLU A 503 28.30 -0.22 -11.31
CA GLU A 503 27.26 0.15 -12.27
C GLU A 503 26.07 0.80 -11.57
N TRP A 504 25.35 1.66 -12.31
CA TRP A 504 24.23 2.45 -11.78
C TRP A 504 23.12 1.58 -11.19
N PHE A 505 22.98 0.34 -11.67
CA PHE A 505 21.90 -0.56 -11.28
C PHE A 505 22.19 -1.43 -10.02
N ILE A 506 23.45 -1.48 -9.57
CA ILE A 506 23.87 -2.30 -8.42
C ILE A 506 23.13 -2.03 -7.12
N PRO A 507 22.77 -0.78 -6.78
CA PRO A 507 21.98 -0.52 -5.58
C PRO A 507 20.59 -1.20 -5.65
N PHE A 508 19.99 -1.30 -6.84
CA PHE A 508 18.72 -2.02 -7.03
C PHE A 508 18.93 -3.53 -6.92
N THR A 509 20.01 -4.07 -7.49
CA THR A 509 20.39 -5.49 -7.36
C THR A 509 20.50 -5.92 -5.89
N TYR A 510 21.10 -5.08 -5.03
CA TYR A 510 21.16 -5.35 -3.59
C TYR A 510 19.77 -5.39 -2.94
N ILE A 511 18.86 -4.49 -3.33
CA ILE A 511 17.48 -4.52 -2.82
C ILE A 511 16.75 -5.78 -3.31
N LYS A 512 16.86 -6.13 -4.60
CA LYS A 512 16.28 -7.36 -5.18
C LYS A 512 16.78 -8.61 -4.43
N LEU A 513 18.09 -8.70 -4.14
CA LEU A 513 18.65 -9.75 -3.29
C LEU A 513 18.02 -9.80 -1.90
N GLY A 514 17.90 -8.64 -1.25
CA GLY A 514 17.27 -8.53 0.06
C GLY A 514 15.82 -9.05 0.06
N ILE A 515 15.07 -8.75 -0.99
CA ILE A 515 13.71 -9.27 -1.20
C ILE A 515 13.73 -10.79 -1.40
N CYS A 516 14.60 -11.34 -2.26
CA CYS A 516 14.70 -12.79 -2.44
C CYS A 516 15.05 -13.51 -1.13
N TYR A 517 16.00 -12.99 -0.33
CA TYR A 517 16.31 -13.57 0.97
C TYR A 517 15.15 -13.47 1.96
N LYS A 518 14.34 -12.40 1.90
CA LYS A 518 13.12 -12.27 2.70
C LYS A 518 12.11 -13.35 2.34
N GLU A 519 11.88 -13.60 1.05
CA GLU A 519 10.95 -14.65 0.60
C GLU A 519 11.42 -16.06 0.98
N LEU A 520 12.74 -16.26 1.04
CA LEU A 520 13.37 -17.47 1.58
C LEU A 520 13.50 -17.49 3.12
N GLU A 521 12.91 -16.52 3.81
CA GLU A 521 12.95 -16.33 5.27
C GLU A 521 14.35 -16.23 5.90
N ASN A 522 15.36 -15.91 5.10
CA ASN A 522 16.69 -15.60 5.60
C ASN A 522 16.74 -14.11 5.97
N TYR A 523 16.09 -13.78 7.08
CA TYR A 523 15.88 -12.39 7.52
C TYR A 523 17.17 -11.63 7.81
N ASP A 524 18.23 -12.32 8.26
CA ASP A 524 19.55 -11.69 8.50
C ASP A 524 20.16 -11.18 7.20
N MET A 525 20.24 -12.04 6.18
CA MET A 525 20.75 -11.67 4.86
C MET A 525 19.83 -10.67 4.17
N ALA A 526 18.51 -10.81 4.34
CA ALA A 526 17.54 -9.88 3.79
C ALA A 526 17.76 -8.44 4.30
N LEU A 527 17.84 -8.26 5.63
CA LEU A 527 18.11 -6.95 6.22
C LEU A 527 19.48 -6.40 5.81
N GLU A 528 20.51 -7.25 5.76
CA GLU A 528 21.85 -6.87 5.33
C GLU A 528 21.84 -6.30 3.90
N TYR A 529 21.23 -7.02 2.96
CA TYR A 529 21.23 -6.61 1.55
C TYR A 529 20.29 -5.43 1.27
N LEU A 530 19.12 -5.34 1.94
CA LEU A 530 18.26 -4.16 1.89
C LEU A 530 19.00 -2.90 2.39
N MET A 531 19.76 -3.02 3.49
CA MET A 531 20.54 -1.92 4.04
C MET A 531 21.68 -1.51 3.10
N LYS A 532 22.43 -2.48 2.57
CA LYS A 532 23.48 -2.23 1.57
C LYS A 532 22.93 -1.49 0.35
N GLY A 533 21.79 -1.94 -0.19
CA GLY A 533 21.16 -1.27 -1.33
C GLY A 533 20.87 0.20 -1.06
N LYS A 534 20.25 0.52 0.08
CA LYS A 534 19.98 1.91 0.50
C LYS A 534 21.24 2.75 0.67
N GLU A 535 22.27 2.22 1.33
CA GLU A 535 23.54 2.93 1.53
C GLU A 535 24.25 3.23 0.21
N TYR A 536 24.23 2.28 -0.73
CA TYR A 536 24.79 2.47 -2.06
C TYR A 536 23.99 3.49 -2.87
N MET A 537 22.65 3.49 -2.76
CA MET A 537 21.81 4.50 -3.41
C MET A 537 22.12 5.92 -2.96
N GLN A 538 22.38 6.13 -1.67
CA GLN A 538 22.73 7.45 -1.13
C GLN A 538 24.09 7.97 -1.64
N LYS A 539 24.99 7.06 -2.06
CA LYS A 539 26.33 7.37 -2.56
C LYS A 539 26.39 7.47 -4.10
N SER A 540 25.34 7.04 -4.78
CA SER A 540 25.28 6.94 -6.25
C SER A 540 24.53 8.12 -6.85
N LYS A 541 24.91 8.55 -8.07
CA LYS A 541 24.18 9.56 -8.84
C LYS A 541 22.97 8.90 -9.52
N ILE A 542 21.88 8.74 -8.78
CA ILE A 542 20.61 8.19 -9.24
C ILE A 542 19.59 9.32 -9.32
N ASP A 543 18.65 9.23 -10.27
CA ASP A 543 17.49 10.13 -10.31
C ASP A 543 16.78 10.18 -8.93
N PRO A 544 16.51 11.38 -8.36
CA PRO A 544 15.96 11.51 -7.01
C PRO A 544 14.59 10.84 -6.83
N LEU A 545 13.74 10.83 -7.85
CA LEU A 545 12.41 10.22 -7.77
C LEU A 545 12.54 8.69 -7.76
N LEU A 546 13.38 8.13 -8.64
CA LEU A 546 13.69 6.70 -8.68
C LEU A 546 14.35 6.24 -7.38
N GLN A 547 15.30 7.02 -6.85
CA GLN A 547 15.94 6.77 -5.56
C GLN A 547 14.92 6.72 -4.42
N LYS A 548 14.01 7.71 -4.34
CA LYS A 548 12.96 7.75 -3.32
C LYS A 548 12.04 6.52 -3.40
N ARG A 549 11.61 6.12 -4.60
CA ARG A 549 10.76 4.94 -4.80
C ARG A 549 11.41 3.66 -4.27
N TRP A 550 12.66 3.41 -4.61
CA TRP A 550 13.34 2.19 -4.18
C TRP A 550 13.73 2.18 -2.70
N ILE A 551 14.02 3.34 -2.11
CA ILE A 551 14.20 3.45 -0.65
C ILE A 551 12.91 3.08 0.07
N ILE A 552 11.74 3.56 -0.40
CA ILE A 552 10.43 3.21 0.16
C ILE A 552 10.20 1.70 0.08
N ILE A 553 10.50 1.08 -1.07
CA ILE A 553 10.39 -0.38 -1.23
C ILE A 553 11.27 -1.10 -0.20
N ALA A 554 12.54 -0.72 -0.07
CA ALA A 554 13.44 -1.33 0.91
C ALA A 554 12.97 -1.13 2.36
N ASP A 555 12.45 0.06 2.70
CA ASP A 555 11.89 0.36 4.02
C ASP A 555 10.65 -0.47 4.34
N LEU A 556 9.79 -0.69 3.36
CA LEU A 556 8.61 -1.54 3.47
C LEU A 556 9.02 -2.98 3.83
N PHE A 557 9.93 -3.58 3.06
CA PHE A 557 10.43 -4.93 3.35
C PHE A 557 11.22 -5.01 4.66
N GLN A 558 12.01 -3.98 5.03
CA GLN A 558 12.67 -3.94 6.34
C GLN A 558 11.66 -3.89 7.50
N THR A 559 10.55 -3.16 7.32
CA THR A 559 9.49 -3.06 8.32
C THR A 559 8.73 -4.38 8.44
N GLU A 560 8.42 -5.04 7.32
CA GLU A 560 7.84 -6.38 7.32
C GLU A 560 8.74 -7.38 8.07
N ILE A 561 10.05 -7.39 7.79
CA ILE A 561 10.99 -8.29 8.46
C ILE A 561 11.06 -7.99 9.97
N LYS A 562 11.09 -6.71 10.37
CA LYS A 562 11.09 -6.34 11.79
C LYS A 562 9.82 -6.80 12.50
N ASN A 563 8.65 -6.60 11.89
CA ASN A 563 7.38 -7.09 12.41
C ASN A 563 7.32 -8.63 12.51
N ILE A 564 8.10 -9.36 11.70
CA ILE A 564 8.21 -10.82 11.78
C ILE A 564 9.15 -11.26 12.92
N LEU A 565 10.20 -10.47 13.20
CA LEU A 565 11.23 -10.76 14.19
C LEU A 565 10.88 -10.31 15.63
N ASP A 566 10.07 -9.24 15.75
CA ASP A 566 9.49 -8.73 17.00
C ASP A 566 8.34 -9.62 17.51
#